data_AF-A0A9R0SDB7-F1
#
_entry.id   AF-A0A9R0SDB7-F1
#
_cell.length_a   1.000
_cell.length_b   1.000
_cell.length_c   1.000
_cell.angle_alpha   90.00
_cell.angle_beta   90.00
_cell.angle_gamma   90.00
#
_symmetry.space_group_name_H-M   'P 1'
#
loop_
_entity.id
_entity.type
_entity.pdbx_description
1 polymer ?
#
loop_
_entity_poly.entity_id
_entity_poly.type
_entity_poly.pdbx_seq_one_letter_code
_entity_poly.pdbx_strand_id
1 'polypeptide(L)'
;MAASKLDRTPSIRERVEDTLHAHRNELVALLSKYVSKGKGILQPHRILDTLDEVQVSGGSAFAEGPFLDVLRSSQEAIVLPPFVAIAVRPRPGVWEYVRVNVHELNVEQLSVSEYLRFKEELVDGQHKDPYVLELDFEPFTALIPRPSRSSSIGNGVQFLNRHLSSILFRNRDCLEPLLDFLREHRHKGHVSFATAEDIFARNL
;
A
#
# COMPACT_ATOMS: atom_id res chain seq x y z
N MET A 1 24.07 27.32 8.42
CA MET A 1 23.10 26.29 8.85
C MET A 1 23.17 25.16 7.84
N ALA A 2 23.63 23.98 8.25
CA ALA A 2 23.73 22.83 7.36
C ALA A 2 22.31 22.33 7.04
N ALA A 3 21.96 22.24 5.76
CA ALA A 3 20.73 21.60 5.32
C ALA A 3 20.78 20.14 5.77
N SER A 4 19.84 19.74 6.64
CA SER A 4 19.63 18.33 6.97
C SER A 4 19.29 17.61 5.67
N LYS A 5 20.20 16.78 5.17
CA LYS A 5 19.89 15.82 4.11
C LYS A 5 18.70 15.01 4.60
N LEU A 6 17.63 14.99 3.81
CA LEU A 6 16.52 14.06 4.02
C LEU A 6 17.11 12.66 3.87
N ASP A 7 17.46 12.02 4.98
CA ASP A 7 17.90 10.64 4.96
C ASP A 7 16.76 9.80 4.39
N ARG A 8 17.08 9.04 3.34
CA ARG A 8 16.16 8.10 2.70
C ARG A 8 15.64 7.15 3.78
N THR A 9 14.33 7.11 3.98
CA THR A 9 13.73 6.10 4.85
C THR A 9 14.02 4.72 4.25
N PRO A 10 14.69 3.81 4.98
CA PRO A 10 15.02 2.50 4.45
C PRO A 10 13.74 1.71 4.18
N SER A 11 13.73 0.93 3.10
CA SER A 11 12.63 0.02 2.77
C SER A 11 12.44 -1.04 3.85
N ILE A 12 11.27 -1.68 3.91
CA ILE A 12 11.05 -2.77 4.85
C ILE A 12 12.03 -3.92 4.60
N ARG A 13 12.37 -4.22 3.34
CA ARG A 13 13.40 -5.20 3.00
C ARG A 13 14.74 -4.85 3.64
N GLU A 14 15.25 -3.64 3.41
CA GLU A 14 16.54 -3.17 3.96
C GLU A 14 16.52 -3.26 5.49
N ARG A 15 15.43 -2.86 6.16
CA ARG A 15 15.30 -2.94 7.62
C ARG A 15 15.34 -4.37 8.16
N VAL A 16 14.74 -5.31 7.43
CA VAL A 16 14.75 -6.74 7.80
C VAL A 16 16.14 -7.33 7.55
N GLU A 17 16.80 -7.00 6.44
CA GLU A 17 18.17 -7.42 6.13
C GLU A 17 19.17 -6.89 7.18
N ASP A 18 19.11 -5.60 7.51
CA ASP A 18 19.97 -4.98 8.52
C ASP A 18 19.82 -5.65 9.88
N THR A 19 18.60 -6.01 10.25
CA THR A 19 18.34 -6.73 11.50
C THR A 19 18.83 -8.16 11.45
N LEU A 20 18.71 -8.82 10.30
CA LEU A 20 19.26 -10.15 10.11
C LEU A 20 20.79 -10.15 10.24
N HIS A 21 21.46 -9.07 9.82
CA HIS A 21 22.89 -8.86 10.02
C HIS A 21 23.26 -8.54 11.47
N ALA A 22 22.48 -7.68 12.16
CA ALA A 22 22.78 -7.24 13.53
C ALA A 22 22.40 -8.27 14.61
N HIS A 23 21.28 -8.97 14.44
CA HIS A 23 20.62 -9.83 15.42
C HIS A 23 20.20 -11.17 14.79
N ARG A 24 21.16 -11.82 14.11
CA ARG A 24 20.94 -13.03 13.34
C ARG A 24 20.29 -14.15 14.15
N ASN A 25 20.83 -14.45 15.33
CA ASN A 25 20.44 -15.62 16.12
C ASN A 25 19.00 -15.46 16.63
N GLU A 26 18.66 -14.26 17.08
CA GLU A 26 17.35 -13.95 17.62
C GLU A 26 16.29 -13.93 16.52
N LEU A 27 16.63 -13.40 15.33
CA LEU A 27 15.73 -13.40 14.19
C LEU A 27 15.50 -14.82 13.66
N VAL A 28 16.56 -15.63 13.56
CA VAL A 28 16.47 -17.05 13.21
C VAL A 28 15.59 -17.78 14.24
N ALA A 29 15.78 -17.54 15.53
CA ALA A 29 14.98 -18.17 16.59
C ALA A 29 13.49 -17.82 16.45
N LEU A 30 13.18 -16.54 16.21
CA LEU A 30 11.81 -16.07 15.98
C LEU A 30 11.18 -16.71 14.74
N LEU A 31 11.86 -16.65 13.60
CA LEU A 31 11.35 -17.19 12.35
C LEU A 31 11.22 -18.72 12.39
N SER A 32 12.17 -19.40 13.03
CA SER A 32 12.11 -20.86 13.27
C SER A 32 10.94 -21.22 14.19
N LYS A 33 10.61 -20.36 15.16
CA LYS A 33 9.45 -20.54 16.02
C LYS A 33 8.15 -20.41 15.22
N TYR A 34 8.05 -19.48 14.26
CA TYR A 34 6.92 -19.42 13.33
C TYR A 34 6.80 -20.69 12.49
N VAL A 35 7.91 -21.12 11.87
CA VAL A 35 7.95 -22.32 11.03
C VAL A 35 7.59 -23.59 11.81
N SER A 36 8.04 -23.72 13.07
CA SER A 36 7.73 -24.89 13.91
C SER A 36 6.27 -24.99 14.34
N LYS A 37 5.50 -23.88 14.30
CA LYS A 37 4.04 -23.89 14.48
C LYS A 37 3.30 -24.46 13.25
N GLY A 38 4.01 -24.74 12.15
CA GLY A 38 3.49 -25.33 10.93
C GLY A 38 3.02 -24.29 9.91
N LYS A 39 2.53 -24.77 8.77
CA LYS A 39 1.98 -23.89 7.72
C LYS A 39 0.69 -23.21 8.20
N GLY A 40 0.54 -21.92 7.95
CA GLY A 40 -0.64 -21.17 8.39
C GLY A 40 -0.53 -19.66 8.25
N ILE A 41 -1.58 -18.96 8.65
CA ILE A 41 -1.62 -17.49 8.74
C ILE A 41 -1.45 -17.08 10.21
N LEU A 42 -0.50 -16.19 10.45
CA LEU A 42 -0.28 -15.53 11.73
C LEU A 42 -0.94 -14.16 11.72
N GLN A 43 -1.87 -13.98 12.66
CA GLN A 43 -2.49 -12.70 12.96
C GLN A 43 -1.51 -11.79 13.73
N PRO A 44 -1.71 -10.45 13.75
CA PRO A 44 -0.79 -9.51 14.40
C PRO A 44 -0.45 -9.87 15.85
N HIS A 45 -1.46 -10.24 16.65
CA HIS A 45 -1.24 -10.63 18.03
C HIS A 45 -0.34 -11.87 18.14
N ARG A 46 -0.51 -12.88 17.27
CA ARG A 46 0.35 -14.08 17.26
C ARG A 46 1.79 -13.80 16.85
N ILE A 47 2.00 -12.83 15.96
CA ILE A 47 3.35 -12.36 15.59
C ILE A 47 4.03 -11.80 16.83
N LEU A 48 3.35 -10.93 17.59
CA LEU A 48 3.91 -10.31 18.79
C LEU A 48 4.04 -11.29 19.97
N ASP A 49 3.06 -12.17 20.21
CA ASP A 49 3.12 -13.18 21.27
C ASP A 49 4.38 -14.06 21.11
N THR A 50 4.70 -14.45 19.87
CA THR A 50 5.88 -15.28 19.59
C THR A 50 7.18 -14.53 19.82
N LEU A 51 7.18 -13.21 19.57
CA LEU A 51 8.32 -12.35 19.90
C LEU A 51 8.56 -12.32 21.41
N ASP A 52 7.49 -12.13 22.19
CA ASP A 52 7.57 -12.10 23.66
C ASP A 52 8.07 -13.45 24.22
N GLU A 53 7.61 -14.59 23.67
CA GLU A 53 8.11 -15.93 24.01
C GLU A 53 9.63 -16.04 23.81
N VAL A 54 10.16 -15.53 22.68
CA VAL A 54 11.59 -15.58 22.35
C VAL A 54 12.41 -14.66 23.25
N GLN A 55 11.87 -13.49 23.61
CA GLN A 55 12.53 -12.55 24.51
C GLN A 55 12.68 -13.12 25.93
N VAL A 56 11.62 -13.74 26.47
CA VAL A 56 11.64 -14.39 27.79
C VAL A 56 12.63 -15.56 27.83
N SER A 57 12.83 -16.24 26.71
CA SER A 57 13.74 -17.39 26.59
C SER A 57 15.23 -17.03 26.55
N GLY A 58 15.59 -15.76 26.77
CA GLY A 58 16.97 -15.29 26.87
C GLY A 58 17.44 -14.35 25.75
N GLY A 59 16.54 -13.93 24.85
CA GLY A 59 16.85 -12.99 23.76
C GLY A 59 16.48 -11.55 24.10
N SER A 60 17.30 -10.82 24.86
CA SER A 60 17.02 -9.41 25.21
C SER A 60 17.25 -8.40 24.06
N ALA A 61 17.55 -8.87 22.85
CA ALA A 61 18.00 -8.03 21.73
C ALA A 61 16.88 -7.25 21.01
N PHE A 62 15.61 -7.63 21.19
CA PHE A 62 14.49 -7.00 20.49
C PHE A 62 13.77 -5.91 21.29
N ALA A 63 14.34 -5.45 22.41
CA ALA A 63 13.71 -4.46 23.27
C ALA A 63 13.40 -3.15 22.52
N GLU A 64 14.34 -2.69 21.69
CA GLU A 64 14.19 -1.50 20.83
C GLU A 64 14.98 -1.71 19.54
N GLY A 65 14.34 -1.60 18.38
CA GLY A 65 15.04 -1.76 17.10
C GLY A 65 14.13 -1.62 15.88
N PRO A 66 14.71 -1.32 14.70
CA PRO A 66 13.96 -1.06 13.48
C PRO A 66 13.08 -2.24 13.04
N PHE A 67 13.43 -3.48 13.40
CA PHE A 67 12.61 -4.66 13.12
C PHE A 67 11.42 -4.84 14.04
N LEU A 68 11.52 -4.42 15.31
CA LEU A 68 10.36 -4.41 16.20
C LEU A 68 9.24 -3.55 15.60
N ASP A 69 9.59 -2.41 15.02
CA ASP A 69 8.65 -1.55 14.30
C ASP A 69 8.07 -2.23 13.05
N VAL A 70 8.85 -3.06 12.34
CA VAL A 70 8.35 -3.89 11.24
C VAL A 70 7.30 -4.87 11.75
N LEU A 71 7.60 -5.60 12.83
CA LEU A 71 6.68 -6.57 13.44
C LEU A 71 5.41 -5.89 13.97
N ARG A 72 5.53 -4.74 14.64
CA ARG A 72 4.38 -3.95 15.14
C ARG A 72 3.51 -3.41 14.01
N SER A 73 4.11 -3.11 12.86
CA SER A 73 3.40 -2.64 11.66
C SER A 73 2.88 -3.80 10.80
N SER A 74 3.23 -5.05 11.12
CA SER A 74 2.81 -6.23 10.36
C SER A 74 1.32 -6.51 10.58
N GLN A 75 0.59 -6.71 9.50
CA GLN A 75 -0.85 -6.97 9.53
C GLN A 75 -1.17 -8.46 9.47
N GLU A 76 -0.30 -9.24 8.84
CA GLU A 76 -0.36 -10.70 8.82
C GLU A 76 1.00 -11.25 8.37
N ALA A 77 1.26 -12.51 8.71
CA ALA A 77 2.36 -13.27 8.15
C ALA A 77 1.87 -14.66 7.71
N ILE A 78 2.33 -15.10 6.54
CA ILE A 78 2.05 -16.42 5.97
C ILE A 78 3.28 -17.28 6.21
N VAL A 79 3.06 -18.43 6.83
CA VAL A 79 4.10 -19.43 7.06
C VAL A 79 3.88 -20.56 6.06
N LEU A 80 4.83 -20.71 5.15
CA LEU A 80 4.93 -21.82 4.20
C LEU A 80 6.36 -22.34 4.27
N PRO A 81 6.67 -23.32 5.15
CA PRO A 81 8.03 -23.75 5.41
C PRO A 81 8.81 -24.06 4.12
N PRO A 82 10.03 -23.51 3.93
CA PRO A 82 10.85 -22.78 4.90
C PRO A 82 10.67 -21.25 4.89
N PHE A 83 9.64 -20.74 4.22
CA PHE A 83 9.40 -19.32 4.02
C PHE A 83 8.43 -18.73 5.05
N VAL A 84 8.70 -17.48 5.42
CA VAL A 84 7.78 -16.61 6.15
C VAL A 84 7.59 -15.34 5.32
N ALA A 85 6.38 -15.13 4.79
CA ALA A 85 6.01 -13.93 4.05
C ALA A 85 5.21 -12.99 4.95
N ILE A 86 5.61 -11.72 5.05
CA ILE A 86 5.06 -10.75 5.99
C ILE A 86 4.45 -9.58 5.21
N ALA A 87 3.18 -9.27 5.48
CA ALA A 87 2.53 -8.06 4.99
C ALA A 87 2.68 -6.95 6.03
N VAL A 88 3.40 -5.90 5.66
CA VAL A 88 3.72 -4.78 6.55
C VAL A 88 2.96 -3.55 6.08
N ARG A 89 2.34 -2.85 7.03
CA ARG A 89 1.59 -1.62 6.78
C ARG A 89 2.18 -0.48 7.60
N PRO A 90 3.27 0.16 7.13
CA PRO A 90 3.95 1.22 7.89
C PRO A 90 3.04 2.43 8.14
N ARG A 91 2.15 2.74 7.20
CA ARG A 91 1.22 3.87 7.25
C ARG A 91 -0.11 3.54 6.56
N PRO A 92 -1.21 4.24 6.89
CA PRO A 92 -2.47 4.06 6.17
C PRO A 92 -2.32 4.27 4.66
N GLY A 93 -2.71 3.25 3.88
CA GLY A 93 -2.65 3.26 2.42
C GLY A 93 -1.29 2.86 1.82
N VAL A 94 -0.30 2.50 2.64
CA VAL A 94 1.01 2.03 2.20
C VAL A 94 1.24 0.61 2.69
N TRP A 95 1.56 -0.29 1.76
CA TRP A 95 1.83 -1.69 2.03
C TRP A 95 3.17 -2.09 1.43
N GLU A 96 3.90 -2.92 2.16
CA GLU A 96 5.13 -3.56 1.70
C GLU A 96 5.08 -5.04 2.08
N TYR A 97 5.54 -5.89 1.17
CA TYR A 97 5.52 -7.34 1.34
C TYR A 97 6.95 -7.84 1.27
N VAL A 98 7.33 -8.66 2.23
CA VAL A 98 8.67 -9.26 2.28
C VAL A 98 8.57 -10.74 2.57
N ARG A 99 9.48 -11.52 2.00
CA ARG A 99 9.64 -12.94 2.27
C ARG A 99 11.00 -13.20 2.86
N VAL A 100 11.06 -14.05 3.88
CA VAL A 100 12.31 -14.51 4.47
C VAL A 100 12.40 -16.03 4.32
N ASN A 101 13.50 -16.54 3.76
CA ASN A 101 13.85 -17.95 3.85
C ASN A 101 14.56 -18.19 5.18
N VAL A 102 13.98 -19.01 6.06
CA VAL A 102 14.53 -19.22 7.41
C VAL A 102 15.85 -20.02 7.39
N HIS A 103 16.11 -20.82 6.35
CA HIS A 103 17.33 -21.61 6.24
C HIS A 103 18.48 -20.81 5.63
N GLU A 104 18.21 -20.13 4.51
CA GLU A 104 19.22 -19.35 3.79
C GLU A 104 19.40 -17.93 4.36
N LEU A 105 18.43 -17.47 5.16
CA LEU A 105 18.39 -16.13 5.72
C LEU A 105 18.45 -15.03 4.67
N ASN A 106 17.87 -15.31 3.51
CA ASN A 106 17.66 -14.34 2.45
C ASN A 106 16.36 -13.57 2.72
N VAL A 107 16.32 -12.30 2.31
CA VAL A 107 15.14 -11.46 2.40
C VAL A 107 14.83 -10.94 0.99
N GLU A 108 13.62 -11.21 0.54
CA GLU A 108 13.14 -10.78 -0.77
C GLU A 108 11.96 -9.84 -0.60
N GLN A 109 11.92 -8.79 -1.41
CA GLN A 109 10.73 -7.95 -1.52
C GLN A 109 9.76 -8.63 -2.49
N LEU A 110 8.49 -8.71 -2.09
CA LEU A 110 7.43 -9.28 -2.92
C LEU A 110 6.56 -8.17 -3.51
N SER A 111 6.08 -8.41 -4.73
CA SER A 111 4.92 -7.74 -5.30
C SER A 111 3.62 -8.22 -4.64
N VAL A 112 2.53 -7.50 -4.90
CA VAL A 112 1.19 -7.89 -4.42
C VAL A 112 0.81 -9.27 -4.95
N SER A 113 0.96 -9.51 -6.26
CA SER A 113 0.62 -10.79 -6.88
C SER A 113 1.44 -11.96 -6.33
N GLU A 114 2.74 -11.76 -6.05
CA GLU A 114 3.58 -12.78 -5.42
C GLU A 114 3.16 -13.09 -3.98
N TYR A 115 2.77 -12.08 -3.21
CA TYR A 115 2.27 -12.27 -1.85
C TYR A 115 0.91 -12.98 -1.84
N LEU A 116 0.01 -12.64 -2.76
CA LEU A 116 -1.30 -13.29 -2.89
C LEU A 116 -1.14 -14.76 -3.32
N ARG A 117 -0.20 -15.05 -4.23
CA ARG A 117 0.14 -16.43 -4.59
C ARG A 117 0.58 -17.27 -3.38
N PHE A 118 1.30 -16.67 -2.43
CA PHE A 118 1.63 -17.32 -1.16
C PHE A 118 0.38 -17.68 -0.34
N LYS A 119 -0.67 -16.86 -0.37
CA LYS A 119 -1.95 -17.15 0.31
C LYS A 119 -2.71 -18.28 -0.38
N GLU A 120 -2.72 -18.28 -1.71
CA GLU A 120 -3.34 -19.34 -2.52
C GLU A 120 -2.66 -20.68 -2.25
N GLU A 121 -1.32 -20.70 -2.28
CA GLU A 121 -0.55 -21.92 -2.04
C GLU A 121 -0.78 -22.51 -0.64
N LEU A 122 -1.06 -21.68 0.35
CA LEU A 122 -1.38 -22.14 1.69
C LEU A 122 -2.62 -23.05 1.72
N VAL A 123 -3.61 -22.74 0.89
CA VAL A 123 -4.90 -23.44 0.81
C VAL A 123 -4.84 -24.58 -0.21
N ASP A 124 -4.47 -24.25 -1.45
CA ASP A 124 -4.58 -25.16 -2.59
C ASP A 124 -3.30 -25.98 -2.83
N GLY A 125 -2.22 -25.66 -2.11
CA GLY A 125 -0.89 -26.20 -2.36
C GLY A 125 -0.25 -25.59 -3.61
N GLN A 126 0.83 -26.19 -4.08
CA GLN A 126 1.54 -25.74 -5.28
C GLN A 126 0.66 -25.93 -6.51
N HIS A 127 -0.03 -24.87 -6.92
CA HIS A 127 -0.80 -24.81 -8.16
C HIS A 127 -0.19 -23.76 -9.09
N LYS A 128 0.22 -24.19 -10.28
CA LYS A 128 0.84 -23.32 -11.29
C LYS A 128 -0.04 -23.26 -12.52
N ASP A 129 -1.16 -22.55 -12.40
CA ASP A 129 -1.87 -22.07 -13.58
C ASP A 129 -1.27 -20.70 -13.98
N PRO A 130 -0.63 -20.58 -15.15
CA PRO A 130 -0.09 -19.30 -15.61
C PRO A 130 -1.17 -18.28 -16.02
N TYR A 131 -2.46 -18.68 -16.07
CA TYR A 131 -3.57 -17.85 -16.55
C TYR A 131 -4.63 -17.54 -15.47
N VAL A 132 -4.24 -17.55 -14.19
CA VAL A 132 -5.11 -17.08 -13.11
C VAL A 132 -5.54 -15.64 -13.38
N LEU A 133 -6.83 -15.36 -13.27
CA LEU A 133 -7.38 -14.02 -13.48
C LEU A 133 -6.94 -13.07 -12.35
N GLU A 134 -6.11 -12.09 -12.68
CA GLU A 134 -5.76 -10.98 -11.79
C GLU A 134 -6.62 -9.75 -12.08
N LEU A 135 -7.32 -9.24 -11.07
CA LEU A 135 -8.13 -8.02 -11.18
C LEU A 135 -7.28 -6.80 -10.82
N ASP A 136 -6.74 -6.12 -11.84
CA ASP A 136 -5.95 -4.90 -11.67
C ASP A 136 -6.71 -3.65 -12.16
N PHE A 137 -7.00 -2.74 -11.24
CA PHE A 137 -7.66 -1.45 -11.50
C PHE A 137 -6.68 -0.26 -11.54
N GLU A 138 -5.39 -0.48 -11.23
CA GLU A 138 -4.39 0.59 -11.24
C GLU A 138 -4.26 1.27 -12.61
N PRO A 139 -4.18 0.54 -13.74
CA PRO A 139 -4.11 1.15 -15.07
C PRO A 139 -5.31 2.03 -15.43
N PHE A 140 -6.51 1.66 -14.96
CA PHE A 140 -7.77 2.36 -15.28
C PHE A 140 -7.94 3.70 -14.56
N THR A 141 -7.07 4.00 -13.60
CA THR A 141 -7.18 5.20 -12.75
C THR A 141 -5.99 6.15 -12.92
N ALA A 142 -5.08 5.87 -13.84
CA ALA A 142 -3.85 6.64 -14.06
C ALA A 142 -4.10 8.11 -14.44
N LEU A 143 -5.26 8.41 -15.04
CA LEU A 143 -5.65 9.77 -15.44
C LEU A 143 -6.10 10.65 -14.25
N ILE A 144 -6.43 10.05 -13.10
CA ILE A 144 -6.87 10.78 -11.92
C ILE A 144 -5.68 10.93 -10.98
N PRO A 145 -5.24 12.15 -10.65
CA PRO A 145 -4.14 12.34 -9.72
C PRO A 145 -4.49 11.75 -8.36
N ARG A 146 -3.54 11.04 -7.75
CA ARG A 146 -3.70 10.41 -6.43
C ARG A 146 -3.04 11.25 -5.35
N PRO A 147 -3.76 11.63 -4.27
CA PRO A 147 -3.13 12.24 -3.11
C PRO A 147 -2.21 11.23 -2.42
N SER A 148 -0.96 11.63 -2.13
CA SER A 148 0.04 10.77 -1.47
C SER A 148 0.07 10.91 0.05
N ARG A 149 -0.66 11.88 0.62
CA ARG A 149 -0.71 12.13 2.06
C ARG A 149 -1.88 11.38 2.69
N SER A 150 -1.60 10.62 3.75
CA SER A 150 -2.62 9.91 4.53
C SER A 150 -3.74 10.83 5.04
N SER A 151 -3.43 12.08 5.37
CA SER A 151 -4.42 13.09 5.79
C SER A 151 -5.43 13.48 4.70
N SER A 152 -5.16 13.14 3.43
CA SER A 152 -6.08 13.39 2.32
C SER A 152 -7.09 12.27 2.11
N ILE A 153 -6.94 11.14 2.80
CA ILE A 153 -7.91 10.04 2.77
C ILE A 153 -9.26 10.57 3.29
N GLY A 154 -10.34 10.32 2.53
CA GLY A 154 -11.67 10.85 2.82
C GLY A 154 -11.95 12.28 2.32
N ASN A 155 -10.92 13.01 1.86
CA ASN A 155 -11.04 14.40 1.38
C ASN A 155 -10.92 14.53 -0.15
N GLY A 156 -11.44 13.55 -0.89
CA GLY A 156 -11.27 13.44 -2.35
C GLY A 156 -11.82 14.64 -3.13
N VAL A 157 -13.00 15.16 -2.76
CA VAL A 157 -13.61 16.33 -3.42
C VAL A 157 -12.73 17.58 -3.28
N GLN A 158 -12.12 17.81 -2.11
CA GLN A 158 -11.23 18.96 -1.92
C GLN A 158 -9.98 18.85 -2.79
N PHE A 159 -9.40 17.64 -2.89
CA PHE A 159 -8.27 17.37 -3.75
C PHE A 159 -8.63 17.58 -5.23
N LEU A 160 -9.77 17.03 -5.65
CA LEU A 160 -10.29 17.16 -7.01
C LEU A 160 -10.59 18.61 -7.35
N ASN A 161 -11.24 19.36 -6.46
CA ASN A 161 -11.52 20.78 -6.66
C ASN A 161 -10.22 21.57 -6.88
N ARG A 162 -9.20 21.36 -6.03
CA ARG A 162 -7.89 22.01 -6.22
C ARG A 162 -7.24 21.62 -7.55
N HIS A 163 -7.36 20.35 -7.95
CA HIS A 163 -6.82 19.88 -9.22
C HIS A 163 -7.55 20.49 -10.43
N LEU A 164 -8.89 20.45 -10.43
CA LEU A 164 -9.72 21.04 -11.48
C LEU A 164 -9.51 22.56 -11.56
N SER A 165 -9.48 23.28 -10.43
CA SER A 165 -9.14 24.70 -10.41
C SER A 165 -7.79 24.94 -11.08
N SER A 166 -6.77 24.14 -10.77
CA SER A 166 -5.46 24.27 -11.42
C SER A 166 -5.50 24.01 -12.93
N ILE A 167 -6.41 23.17 -13.44
CA ILE A 167 -6.57 22.90 -14.87
C ILE A 167 -7.33 24.04 -15.55
N LEU A 168 -8.46 24.45 -14.98
CA LEU A 168 -9.34 25.49 -15.53
C LEU A 168 -8.62 26.84 -15.76
N PHE A 169 -7.56 27.12 -15.01
CA PHE A 169 -6.75 28.34 -15.15
C PHE A 169 -5.49 28.18 -16.03
N ARG A 170 -5.28 27.04 -16.71
CA ARG A 170 -4.09 26.84 -17.57
C ARG A 170 -4.20 27.55 -18.92
N ASN A 171 -5.30 27.33 -19.64
CA ASN A 171 -5.55 27.94 -20.95
C ASN A 171 -7.07 28.06 -21.19
N ARG A 172 -7.46 28.81 -22.22
CA ARG A 172 -8.87 29.07 -22.56
C ARG A 172 -9.65 27.78 -22.86
N ASP A 173 -9.00 26.82 -23.54
CA ASP A 173 -9.62 25.57 -23.98
C ASP A 173 -10.05 24.70 -22.79
N CYS A 174 -9.38 24.81 -21.64
CA CYS A 174 -9.77 24.09 -20.42
C CYS A 174 -11.14 24.51 -19.86
N LEU A 175 -11.68 25.68 -20.24
CA LEU A 175 -13.00 26.16 -19.80
C LEU A 175 -14.14 25.67 -20.70
N GLU A 176 -13.85 25.17 -21.89
CA GLU A 176 -14.85 24.70 -22.85
C GLU A 176 -15.74 23.58 -22.28
N PRO A 177 -15.22 22.55 -21.58
CA PRO A 177 -16.07 21.53 -20.96
C PRO A 177 -17.05 22.09 -19.92
N LEU A 178 -16.66 23.16 -19.20
CA LEU A 178 -17.54 23.82 -18.24
C LEU A 178 -18.65 24.61 -18.96
N LEU A 179 -18.31 25.30 -20.05
CA LEU A 179 -19.29 26.03 -20.86
C LEU A 179 -20.29 25.07 -21.50
N ASP A 180 -19.82 23.96 -22.06
CA ASP A 180 -20.67 22.95 -22.69
C ASP A 180 -21.58 22.29 -21.66
N PHE A 181 -21.05 21.94 -20.47
CA PHE A 181 -21.86 21.44 -19.37
C PHE A 181 -23.01 22.40 -19.00
N LEU A 182 -22.74 23.70 -18.91
CA LEU A 182 -23.74 24.71 -18.57
C LEU A 182 -24.78 24.91 -19.69
N ARG A 183 -24.35 24.89 -20.96
CA ARG A 183 -25.23 24.99 -22.14
C ARG A 183 -26.19 23.79 -22.25
N GLU A 184 -25.70 22.58 -21.99
CA GLU A 184 -26.50 21.36 -22.06
C GLU A 184 -27.40 21.16 -20.84
N HIS A 185 -27.14 21.86 -19.73
CA HIS A 185 -27.89 21.68 -18.50
C HIS A 185 -29.34 22.14 -18.63
N ARG A 186 -30.25 21.17 -18.62
CA ARG A 186 -31.70 21.38 -18.68
C ARG A 186 -32.40 20.78 -17.48
N HIS A 187 -33.35 21.51 -16.91
CA HIS A 187 -34.26 21.02 -15.89
C HIS A 187 -35.69 21.09 -16.41
N LYS A 188 -36.38 19.95 -16.46
CA LYS A 188 -37.75 19.82 -17.02
C LYS A 188 -37.88 20.44 -18.43
N GLY A 189 -36.91 20.19 -19.30
CA GLY A 189 -36.88 20.70 -20.68
C GLY A 189 -36.43 22.16 -20.84
N HIS A 190 -36.31 22.91 -19.75
CA HIS A 190 -35.90 24.31 -19.77
C HIS A 190 -34.40 24.43 -19.54
N VAL A 191 -33.73 25.25 -20.35
CA VAL A 191 -32.32 25.60 -20.18
C VAL A 191 -32.16 26.31 -18.84
N SER A 192 -31.26 25.81 -17.99
CA SER A 192 -31.05 26.33 -16.64
C SER A 192 -30.08 27.51 -16.58
N PHE A 193 -29.18 27.62 -17.56
CA PHE A 193 -28.20 28.70 -17.68
C PHE A 193 -28.32 29.34 -19.06
N ALA A 194 -28.72 30.61 -19.13
CA ALA A 194 -28.75 31.35 -20.38
C ALA A 194 -27.35 31.85 -20.71
N THR A 195 -26.78 31.41 -21.84
CA THR A 195 -25.60 32.07 -22.40
C THR A 195 -26.03 33.30 -23.20
N ALA A 196 -25.10 34.22 -23.47
CA ALA A 196 -25.42 35.41 -24.28
C ALA A 196 -25.99 35.02 -25.66
N GLU A 197 -25.48 33.95 -26.27
CA GLU A 197 -25.99 33.40 -27.54
C GLU A 197 -27.45 32.93 -27.46
N ASP A 198 -27.84 32.29 -26.34
CA ASP A 198 -29.24 31.88 -26.11
C ASP A 198 -30.19 33.08 -25.97
N ILE A 199 -29.68 34.20 -25.44
CA ILE A 199 -30.43 35.45 -25.29
C ILE A 199 -30.57 36.15 -26.65
N PHE A 200 -29.50 36.18 -27.45
CA PHE A 200 -29.53 36.79 -28.79
C PHE A 200 -30.42 36.00 -29.76
N ALA A 201 -30.41 34.66 -29.73
CA ALA A 201 -31.24 33.82 -30.59
C ALA A 201 -32.75 33.87 -30.28
N ARG A 202 -33.15 34.33 -29.08
CA ARG A 202 -34.55 34.51 -28.69
C ARG A 202 -35.12 35.88 -29.03
N ASN A 203 -34.26 36.85 -29.36
CA ASN A 203 -34.62 38.23 -29.68
C ASN A 203 -34.56 38.53 -31.19
N LEU A 204 -34.45 37.49 -32.02
CA LEU A 204 -34.60 37.48 -33.47
C LEU A 204 -35.81 36.60 -33.82
#